data_AF-A0A841ZN31-F1
#
_entry.id   AF-A0A841ZN31-F1
#
_cell.length_a   1.000
_cell.length_b   1.000
_cell.length_c   1.000
_cell.angle_alpha   90.00
_cell.angle_beta   90.00
_cell.angle_gamma   90.00
#
_symmetry.space_group_name_H-M   'P 1'
#
loop_
_entity.id
_entity.type
_entity.pdbx_description
1 polymer ?
#
loop_
_entity_poly.entity_id
_entity_poly.type
_entity_poly.pdbx_seq_one_letter_code
_entity_poly.pdbx_strand_id
1 'polypeptide(L)'
;MEKNNVSYEEAKDRTSEQEILQLQATKEKTSSSVGKIIGSALFALLLSLPATNYYAIYAVIAFIILCILSIRYIALKPIFKVLNYNMILFLVWQTDAIFFLIVFLRVKADSYHLIPLFYILLAYGLSFLLIRSRIRAYLRESFQNTSKNKKSVFSKTITRLLGAFLAIVVLALLFYRGNKWWLMNMNTSVDDPSFLVYAIWGVGLLVLLFGFTLLPTLIFLPSQYVKARLTKKYSEEYRNEYGFTEKEWYGE
;
A
#
# COMPACT_ATOMS: atom_id res chain seq x y z
N MET A 1 17.64 7.99 -10.98
CA MET A 1 17.63 8.09 -9.51
C MET A 1 18.64 9.16 -9.16
N GLU A 2 18.20 10.34 -8.77
CA GLU A 2 19.11 11.39 -8.28
C GLU A 2 19.67 10.90 -6.94
N LYS A 3 21.00 10.75 -6.85
CA LYS A 3 21.72 10.34 -5.63
C LYS A 3 21.59 11.45 -4.59
N ASN A 4 20.47 11.50 -3.87
CA ASN A 4 20.46 12.09 -2.54
C ASN A 4 21.20 11.09 -1.63
N ASN A 5 22.52 11.17 -1.63
CA ASN A 5 23.36 10.37 -0.75
C ASN A 5 23.29 10.95 0.67
N VAL A 6 22.20 10.63 1.38
CA VAL A 6 22.13 10.84 2.83
C VAL A 6 23.32 10.11 3.45
N SER A 7 24.13 10.84 4.23
CA SER A 7 25.33 10.31 4.90
C SER A 7 24.96 9.47 6.13
N TYR A 8 25.92 8.73 6.69
CA TYR A 8 25.68 8.00 7.95
C TYR A 8 25.38 8.97 9.10
N GLU A 9 26.16 10.05 9.23
CA GLU A 9 25.96 11.06 10.27
C GLU A 9 24.58 11.72 10.21
N GLU A 10 24.11 12.07 9.01
CA GLU A 10 22.76 12.61 8.80
C GLU A 10 21.67 11.59 9.16
N ALA A 11 21.88 10.32 8.85
CA ALA A 11 20.94 9.24 9.19
C ALA A 11 20.88 8.98 10.70
N LYS A 12 22.06 9.04 11.36
CA LYS A 12 22.24 8.85 12.80
C LYS A 12 21.59 9.98 13.60
N ASP A 13 21.83 11.24 13.23
CA ASP A 13 21.21 12.40 13.88
C ASP A 13 19.67 12.34 13.88
N ARG A 14 19.10 11.67 12.86
CA ARG A 14 17.65 11.48 12.72
C ARG A 14 17.12 10.17 13.30
N THR A 15 17.97 9.33 13.88
CA THR A 15 17.60 8.05 14.48
C THR A 15 17.96 8.08 15.96
N SER A 16 16.96 8.11 16.83
CA SER A 16 17.25 8.13 18.26
C SER A 16 17.74 6.76 18.74
N GLU A 17 18.60 6.76 19.76
CA GLU A 17 19.09 5.54 20.41
C GLU A 17 17.93 4.68 20.93
N GLN A 18 16.90 5.30 21.50
CA GLN A 18 15.68 4.62 21.95
C GLN A 18 15.00 3.82 20.82
N GLU A 19 15.02 4.33 19.59
CA GLU A 19 14.44 3.60 18.46
C GLU A 19 15.29 2.40 18.04
N ILE A 20 16.62 2.47 18.15
CA ILE A 20 17.50 1.33 17.89
C ILE A 20 17.27 0.23 18.94
N LEU A 21 17.13 0.62 20.21
CA LEU A 21 16.78 -0.29 21.30
C LEU A 21 15.39 -0.91 21.10
N GLN A 22 14.40 -0.13 20.66
CA GLN A 22 13.07 -0.65 20.32
C GLN A 22 13.10 -1.61 19.13
N LEU A 23 13.93 -1.36 18.12
CA LEU A 23 14.13 -2.29 17.00
C LEU A 23 14.66 -3.64 17.51
N GLN A 24 15.61 -3.61 18.45
CA GLN A 24 16.12 -4.82 19.09
C GLN A 24 15.07 -5.55 19.92
N ALA A 25 14.31 -4.84 20.77
CA ALA A 25 13.24 -5.44 21.55
C ALA A 25 12.10 -6.03 20.67
N THR A 26 11.83 -5.41 19.53
CA THR A 26 10.79 -5.87 18.59
C THR A 26 11.23 -7.07 17.76
N LYS A 27 12.55 -7.26 17.59
CA LYS A 27 13.16 -8.41 16.89
C LYS A 27 12.70 -9.74 17.49
N GLU A 28 12.60 -9.82 18.80
CA GLU A 28 12.18 -11.03 19.53
C GLU A 28 10.71 -11.40 19.26
N LYS A 29 9.89 -10.44 18.84
CA LYS A 29 8.46 -10.61 18.56
C LYS A 29 8.13 -10.71 17.06
N THR A 30 9.11 -11.03 16.23
CA THR A 30 8.95 -11.09 14.77
C THR A 30 7.96 -12.16 14.29
N SER A 31 7.70 -13.20 15.09
CA SER A 31 6.68 -14.23 14.80
C SER A 31 5.27 -13.64 14.64
N SER A 32 4.91 -12.66 15.48
CA SER A 32 3.63 -11.94 15.39
C SER A 32 3.50 -11.20 14.05
N SER A 33 4.57 -10.53 13.62
CA SER A 33 4.59 -9.81 12.34
C SER A 33 4.50 -10.75 11.14
N VAL A 34 5.14 -11.92 11.21
CA VAL A 34 5.01 -12.98 10.19
C VAL A 34 3.57 -13.48 10.12
N GLY A 35 2.95 -13.78 11.26
CA GLY A 35 1.55 -14.21 11.32
C GLY A 35 0.59 -13.17 10.72
N LYS A 36 0.80 -11.88 11.00
CA LYS A 36 0.00 -10.79 10.40
C LYS A 36 0.14 -10.71 8.89
N ILE A 37 1.36 -10.86 8.35
CA ILE A 37 1.59 -10.84 6.89
C ILE A 37 0.94 -12.06 6.23
N ILE A 38 1.14 -13.26 6.78
CA ILE A 38 0.51 -14.49 6.24
C ILE A 38 -1.01 -14.38 6.31
N GLY A 39 -1.57 -13.96 7.46
CA GLY A 39 -3.01 -13.77 7.61
C GLY A 39 -3.56 -12.73 6.63
N SER A 40 -2.85 -11.63 6.40
CA SER A 40 -3.25 -10.62 5.40
C SER A 40 -3.18 -11.17 3.98
N ALA A 41 -2.16 -11.96 3.65
CA ALA A 41 -2.04 -12.59 2.34
C ALA A 41 -3.14 -13.63 2.11
N LEU A 42 -3.48 -14.44 3.10
CA LEU A 42 -4.61 -15.39 3.03
C LEU A 42 -5.94 -14.65 2.86
N PHE A 43 -6.14 -13.56 3.60
CA PHE A 43 -7.33 -12.73 3.46
C PHE A 43 -7.44 -12.12 2.05
N ALA A 44 -6.32 -11.61 1.51
CA ALA A 44 -6.26 -11.10 0.15
C ALA A 44 -6.60 -12.17 -0.90
N LEU A 45 -6.13 -13.40 -0.70
CA LEU A 45 -6.49 -14.51 -1.57
C LEU A 45 -8.00 -14.78 -1.56
N LEU A 46 -8.62 -14.79 -0.38
CA LEU A 46 -10.06 -14.96 -0.24
C LEU A 46 -10.83 -13.85 -0.97
N LEU A 47 -10.39 -12.60 -0.84
CA LEU A 47 -11.01 -11.47 -1.54
C LEU A 47 -10.82 -11.55 -3.07
N SER A 48 -9.75 -12.16 -3.55
CA SER A 48 -9.52 -12.36 -4.99
C SER A 48 -10.35 -13.49 -5.62
N LEU A 49 -10.98 -14.38 -4.82
CA LEU A 49 -11.74 -15.53 -5.32
C LEU A 49 -12.87 -15.18 -6.30
N PRO A 50 -13.67 -14.12 -6.11
CA PRO A 50 -14.71 -13.74 -7.08
C PRO A 50 -14.17 -13.46 -8.48
N ALA A 51 -12.88 -13.08 -8.61
CA ALA A 51 -12.24 -12.90 -9.91
C ALA A 51 -12.07 -14.20 -10.67
N THR A 52 -12.08 -15.37 -10.02
CA THR A 52 -11.97 -16.66 -10.72
C THR A 52 -13.14 -16.92 -11.68
N ASN A 53 -14.32 -16.37 -11.38
CA ASN A 53 -15.51 -16.51 -12.22
C ASN A 53 -15.39 -15.82 -13.59
N TYR A 54 -14.53 -14.82 -13.72
CA TYR A 54 -14.44 -13.98 -14.92
C TYR A 54 -13.03 -13.90 -15.49
N TYR A 55 -12.02 -14.04 -14.63
CA TYR A 55 -10.65 -13.60 -14.81
C TYR A 55 -9.67 -14.54 -14.06
N ALA A 56 -9.88 -15.86 -14.17
CA ALA A 56 -9.13 -16.88 -13.42
C ALA A 56 -7.60 -16.73 -13.53
N ILE A 57 -7.08 -16.36 -14.71
CA ILE A 57 -5.65 -16.14 -14.91
C ILE A 57 -5.08 -15.08 -13.96
N TYR A 58 -5.81 -14.00 -13.71
CA TYR A 58 -5.38 -12.94 -12.82
C TYR A 58 -5.43 -13.35 -11.35
N ALA A 59 -6.40 -14.18 -10.95
CA ALA A 59 -6.43 -14.77 -9.61
C ALA A 59 -5.20 -15.67 -9.35
N VAL A 60 -4.78 -16.46 -10.35
CA VAL A 60 -3.55 -17.26 -10.26
C VAL A 60 -2.30 -16.38 -10.16
N ILE A 61 -2.23 -15.29 -10.94
CA ILE A 61 -1.12 -14.33 -10.87
C ILE A 61 -1.06 -13.68 -9.47
N ALA A 62 -2.20 -13.25 -8.93
CA ALA A 62 -2.28 -12.69 -7.57
C ALA A 62 -1.76 -13.68 -6.53
N PHE A 63 -2.14 -14.95 -6.66
CA PHE A 63 -1.66 -16.02 -5.79
C PHE A 63 -0.13 -16.16 -5.83
N ILE A 64 0.45 -16.22 -7.02
CA ILE A 64 1.90 -16.31 -7.19
C ILE A 64 2.60 -15.11 -6.55
N ILE A 65 2.10 -13.89 -6.78
CA ILE A 65 2.68 -12.66 -6.22
C ILE A 65 2.64 -12.70 -4.68
N LEU A 66 1.50 -13.06 -4.09
CA LEU A 66 1.34 -13.12 -2.64
C LEU A 66 2.19 -14.22 -1.99
N CYS A 67 2.35 -15.37 -2.65
CA CYS A 67 3.27 -16.42 -2.22
C CYS A 67 4.73 -15.94 -2.25
N ILE A 68 5.16 -15.31 -3.35
CA ILE A 68 6.52 -14.77 -3.49
C ILE A 68 6.79 -13.72 -2.40
N LEU A 69 5.85 -12.81 -2.15
CA LEU A 69 5.97 -11.79 -1.10
C LEU A 69 6.10 -12.42 0.29
N SER A 70 5.26 -13.43 0.58
CA SER A 70 5.24 -14.12 1.87
C SER A 70 6.53 -14.90 2.12
N ILE A 71 6.96 -15.72 1.15
CA ILE A 71 8.21 -16.50 1.22
C ILE A 71 9.41 -15.56 1.41
N ARG A 72 9.48 -14.50 0.59
CA ARG A 72 10.56 -13.53 0.68
C ARG A 72 10.61 -12.84 2.04
N TYR A 73 9.46 -12.51 2.64
CA TYR A 73 9.40 -11.90 3.95
C TYR A 73 9.82 -12.86 5.07
N ILE A 74 9.39 -14.12 5.00
CA ILE A 74 9.79 -15.16 5.96
C ILE A 74 11.30 -15.40 5.93
N ALA A 75 11.91 -15.36 4.74
CA ALA A 75 13.34 -15.53 4.54
C ALA A 75 14.21 -14.34 5.02
N LEU A 76 13.62 -13.19 5.38
CA LEU A 76 14.39 -12.07 5.90
C LEU A 76 14.97 -12.36 7.30
N LYS A 77 16.18 -11.85 7.57
CA LYS A 77 16.72 -11.83 8.93
C LYS A 77 15.77 -11.05 9.86
N PRO A 78 15.64 -11.40 11.15
CA PRO A 78 14.72 -10.79 12.11
C PRO A 78 14.67 -9.26 12.09
N ILE A 79 15.81 -8.58 12.11
CA ILE A 79 15.86 -7.11 12.06
C ILE A 79 15.24 -6.55 10.77
N PHE A 80 15.49 -7.20 9.63
CA PHE A 80 14.92 -6.80 8.35
C PHE A 80 13.44 -7.12 8.23
N LYS A 81 12.90 -8.09 8.98
CA LYS A 81 11.44 -8.31 9.08
C LYS A 81 10.76 -7.10 9.70
N VAL A 82 11.26 -6.62 10.84
CA VAL A 82 10.72 -5.44 11.53
C VAL A 82 10.79 -4.21 10.62
N LEU A 83 11.96 -3.96 10.02
CA LEU A 83 12.17 -2.79 9.15
C LEU A 83 11.30 -2.80 7.88
N ASN A 84 11.06 -3.96 7.27
CA ASN A 84 10.28 -4.06 6.03
C ASN A 84 8.80 -4.36 6.24
N TYR A 85 8.33 -4.54 7.48
CA TYR A 85 6.94 -4.93 7.78
C TYR A 85 5.91 -4.03 7.09
N ASN A 86 6.02 -2.71 7.25
CA ASN A 86 5.07 -1.76 6.68
C ASN A 86 5.06 -1.79 5.15
N MET A 87 6.24 -1.91 4.52
CA MET A 87 6.37 -2.00 3.07
C MET A 87 5.71 -3.28 2.54
N ILE A 88 5.94 -4.42 3.19
CA ILE A 88 5.37 -5.71 2.76
C ILE A 88 3.87 -5.75 3.00
N LEU A 89 3.39 -5.23 4.14
CA LEU A 89 1.96 -5.09 4.42
C LEU A 89 1.28 -4.23 3.35
N PHE A 90 1.87 -3.09 2.99
CA PHE A 90 1.41 -2.26 1.89
C PHE A 90 1.33 -3.06 0.58
N LEU A 91 2.38 -3.81 0.21
CA LEU A 91 2.40 -4.56 -1.05
C LEU A 91 1.34 -5.66 -1.11
N VAL A 92 1.06 -6.32 0.01
CA VAL A 92 -0.02 -7.32 0.13
C VAL A 92 -1.38 -6.67 -0.11
N TRP A 93 -1.70 -5.61 0.63
CA TRP A 93 -2.99 -4.91 0.48
C TRP A 93 -3.15 -4.19 -0.86
N GLN A 94 -2.05 -3.71 -1.45
CA GLN A 94 -2.07 -3.11 -2.79
C GLN A 94 -2.38 -4.16 -3.86
N THR A 95 -1.79 -5.35 -3.72
CA THR A 95 -2.07 -6.48 -4.62
C THR A 95 -3.52 -6.91 -4.47
N ASP A 96 -3.99 -7.06 -3.23
CA ASP A 96 -5.39 -7.37 -2.94
C ASP A 96 -6.37 -6.39 -3.60
N ALA A 97 -6.23 -5.10 -3.33
CA ALA A 97 -7.13 -4.07 -3.86
C ALA A 97 -7.15 -4.08 -5.40
N ILE A 98 -5.99 -4.19 -6.05
CA ILE A 98 -5.91 -4.21 -7.51
C ILE A 98 -6.65 -5.44 -8.07
N PHE A 99 -6.31 -6.63 -7.58
CA PHE A 99 -6.86 -7.87 -8.12
C PHE A 99 -8.31 -8.14 -7.71
N PHE A 100 -8.78 -7.60 -6.59
CA PHE A 100 -10.20 -7.59 -6.25
C PHE A 100 -11.00 -6.70 -7.21
N LEU A 101 -10.51 -5.51 -7.51
CA LEU A 101 -11.26 -4.52 -8.28
C LEU A 101 -11.43 -4.88 -9.77
N ILE A 102 -10.62 -5.81 -10.30
CA ILE A 102 -10.78 -6.26 -11.69
C ILE A 102 -12.13 -6.92 -11.95
N VAL A 103 -12.79 -7.45 -10.91
CA VAL A 103 -14.13 -8.05 -11.00
C VAL A 103 -15.15 -7.05 -11.54
N PHE A 104 -15.00 -5.77 -11.18
CA PHE A 104 -15.90 -4.70 -11.64
C PHE A 104 -15.61 -4.22 -13.07
N LEU A 105 -14.52 -4.68 -13.68
CA LEU A 105 -14.14 -4.33 -15.05
C LEU A 105 -14.61 -5.36 -16.08
N ARG A 106 -15.59 -6.20 -15.72
CA ARG A 106 -16.14 -7.22 -16.62
C ARG A 106 -16.84 -6.59 -17.83
N VAL A 107 -16.19 -6.66 -18.98
CA VAL A 107 -16.77 -6.27 -20.27
C VAL A 107 -16.95 -7.50 -21.15
N LYS A 108 -18.18 -7.82 -21.54
CA LYS A 108 -18.51 -9.02 -22.33
C LYS A 108 -17.78 -9.08 -23.69
N ALA A 109 -17.49 -7.92 -24.27
CA ALA A 109 -16.76 -7.79 -25.54
C ALA A 109 -15.24 -7.93 -25.39
N ASP A 110 -14.68 -7.92 -24.18
CA ASP A 110 -13.24 -8.03 -23.93
C ASP A 110 -12.80 -9.49 -23.77
N SER A 111 -12.79 -10.22 -24.89
CA SER A 111 -12.44 -11.64 -24.94
C SER A 111 -10.98 -11.93 -24.57
N TYR A 112 -10.09 -10.94 -24.73
CA TYR A 112 -8.65 -11.08 -24.43
C TYR A 112 -8.28 -10.53 -23.05
N HIS A 113 -9.25 -10.03 -22.29
CA HIS A 113 -9.05 -9.46 -20.96
C HIS A 113 -8.00 -8.34 -20.92
N LEU A 114 -7.98 -7.51 -21.97
CA LEU A 114 -7.05 -6.39 -22.09
C LEU A 114 -7.40 -5.26 -21.12
N ILE A 115 -8.69 -5.04 -20.84
CA ILE A 115 -9.13 -3.96 -19.95
C ILE A 115 -8.60 -4.19 -18.52
N PRO A 116 -8.79 -5.38 -17.89
CA PRO A 116 -8.15 -5.71 -16.62
C PRO A 116 -6.62 -5.58 -16.67
N LEU A 117 -5.97 -6.01 -17.75
CA LEU A 117 -4.52 -5.92 -17.89
C LEU A 117 -4.03 -4.48 -17.82
N PHE A 118 -4.62 -3.59 -18.63
CA PHE A 118 -4.29 -2.17 -18.65
C PHE A 118 -4.54 -1.54 -17.29
N TYR A 119 -5.66 -1.88 -16.65
CA TYR A 119 -5.95 -1.40 -15.32
C TYR A 119 -4.90 -1.84 -14.30
N ILE A 120 -4.50 -3.11 -14.27
CA ILE A 120 -3.46 -3.61 -13.34
C ILE A 120 -2.16 -2.81 -13.53
N LEU A 121 -1.72 -2.63 -14.78
CA LEU A 121 -0.51 -1.86 -15.10
C LEU A 121 -0.62 -0.41 -14.64
N LEU A 122 -1.74 0.24 -14.93
CA LEU A 122 -1.99 1.63 -14.59
C LEU A 122 -2.10 1.81 -13.06
N ALA A 123 -2.77 0.89 -12.37
CA ALA A 123 -2.95 0.89 -10.93
C ALA A 123 -1.62 0.77 -10.16
N TYR A 124 -0.77 -0.19 -10.55
CA TYR A 124 0.58 -0.30 -9.97
C TYR A 124 1.44 0.92 -10.32
N GLY A 125 1.35 1.43 -11.56
CA GLY A 125 2.06 2.63 -12.00
C GLY A 125 1.71 3.87 -11.17
N LEU A 126 0.42 4.16 -10.99
CA LEU A 126 -0.06 5.27 -10.18
C LEU A 126 0.35 5.12 -8.72
N SER A 127 0.18 3.92 -8.14
CA SER A 127 0.56 3.64 -6.75
C SER A 127 2.06 3.87 -6.53
N PHE A 128 2.90 3.40 -7.47
CA PHE A 128 4.34 3.64 -7.43
C PHE A 128 4.69 5.13 -7.54
N LEU A 129 4.07 5.88 -8.45
CA LEU A 129 4.31 7.32 -8.60
C LEU A 129 3.94 8.09 -7.33
N LEU A 130 2.82 7.73 -6.69
CA LEU A 130 2.35 8.33 -5.44
C LEU A 130 3.32 8.04 -4.30
N ILE A 131 3.73 6.78 -4.12
CA ILE A 131 4.70 6.40 -3.09
C ILE A 131 6.05 7.08 -3.31
N ARG A 132 6.53 7.10 -4.55
CA ARG A 132 7.75 7.80 -4.92
C ARG A 132 7.66 9.30 -4.67
N SER A 133 6.49 9.90 -4.85
CA SER A 133 6.25 11.31 -4.51
C SER A 133 6.33 11.52 -2.99
N ARG A 134 5.68 10.65 -2.20
CA ARG A 134 5.72 10.71 -0.72
C ARG A 134 7.12 10.51 -0.14
N ILE A 135 7.89 9.55 -0.66
CA ILE A 135 9.30 9.33 -0.25
C ILE A 135 10.14 10.57 -0.54
N ARG A 136 10.01 11.17 -1.73
CA ARG A 136 10.75 12.39 -2.09
C ARG A 136 10.35 13.57 -1.22
N ALA A 137 9.08 13.72 -0.92
CA ALA A 137 8.60 14.76 -0.02
C ALA A 137 9.20 14.60 1.38
N TYR A 138 9.20 13.37 1.92
CA TYR A 138 9.81 13.07 3.20
C TYR A 138 11.33 13.33 3.22
N LEU A 139 12.07 12.85 2.21
CA LEU A 139 13.51 13.07 2.14
C LEU A 139 13.87 14.56 2.08
N ARG A 140 13.08 15.37 1.35
CA ARG A 140 13.28 16.82 1.31
C ARG A 140 12.99 17.47 2.65
N GLU A 141 11.92 17.08 3.32
CA GLU A 141 11.51 17.64 4.62
C GLU A 141 12.47 17.25 5.75
N SER A 142 13.03 16.04 5.73
CA SER A 142 13.87 15.52 6.82
C SER A 142 15.37 15.78 6.65
N PHE A 143 15.88 15.81 5.42
CA PHE A 143 17.32 15.85 5.14
C PHE A 143 17.79 17.05 4.32
N GLN A 144 16.88 17.85 3.74
CA GLN A 144 17.26 19.05 3.02
C GLN A 144 16.72 20.28 3.75
N ASN A 145 17.59 21.17 4.21
CA ASN A 145 17.22 22.50 4.74
C ASN A 145 16.74 23.45 3.62
N THR A 146 16.05 22.92 2.61
CA THR A 146 15.57 23.71 1.49
C THR A 146 14.24 24.35 1.87
N SER A 147 14.30 25.65 2.13
CA SER A 147 13.17 26.57 2.25
C SER A 147 12.01 26.18 1.32
N LYS A 148 10.82 26.09 1.92
CA LYS A 148 9.49 25.95 1.30
C LYS A 148 9.46 26.53 -0.12
N ASN A 149 9.42 25.73 -1.19
CA ASN A 149 8.54 26.09 -2.33
C ASN A 149 8.31 25.15 -3.52
N LYS A 150 8.99 24.02 -3.74
CA LYS A 150 8.68 23.22 -4.94
C LYS A 150 8.46 21.73 -4.67
N LYS A 151 7.20 21.30 -4.83
CA LYS A 151 6.68 19.91 -5.00
C LYS A 151 6.54 18.99 -3.78
N SER A 152 5.95 19.45 -2.67
CA SER A 152 5.37 18.57 -1.61
C SER A 152 3.82 18.64 -1.53
N VAL A 153 3.20 19.66 -2.14
CA VAL A 153 1.75 19.88 -2.07
C VAL A 153 0.97 18.71 -2.68
N PHE A 154 1.40 18.19 -3.84
CA PHE A 154 0.69 17.12 -4.55
C PHE A 154 0.50 15.85 -3.72
N SER A 155 1.54 15.36 -3.04
CA SER A 155 1.41 14.16 -2.20
C SER A 155 0.56 14.40 -0.96
N LYS A 156 0.71 15.57 -0.31
CA LYS A 156 -0.07 15.93 0.88
C LYS A 156 -1.57 16.09 0.52
N THR A 157 -1.87 16.70 -0.63
CA THR A 157 -3.25 16.87 -1.13
C THR A 157 -3.89 15.52 -1.46
N ILE A 158 -3.21 14.64 -2.21
CA ILE A 158 -3.79 13.33 -2.56
C ILE A 158 -4.01 12.48 -1.31
N THR A 159 -3.09 12.46 -0.35
CA THR A 159 -3.30 11.72 0.90
C THR A 159 -4.53 12.24 1.67
N ARG A 160 -4.75 13.56 1.72
CA ARG A 160 -5.97 14.13 2.32
C ARG A 160 -7.22 13.74 1.55
N LEU A 161 -7.18 13.78 0.21
CA LEU A 161 -8.29 13.38 -0.64
C LEU A 161 -8.64 11.91 -0.43
N LEU A 162 -7.65 11.01 -0.36
CA LEU A 162 -7.86 9.58 -0.07
C LEU A 162 -8.43 9.36 1.33
N GLY A 163 -7.96 10.11 2.33
CA GLY A 163 -8.53 10.07 3.68
C GLY A 163 -9.99 10.52 3.73
N ALA A 164 -10.32 11.61 3.02
CA ALA A 164 -11.70 12.09 2.89
C ALA A 164 -12.58 11.09 2.11
N PHE A 165 -12.06 10.53 1.01
CA PHE A 165 -12.73 9.47 0.26
C PHE A 165 -13.06 8.27 1.14
N LEU A 166 -12.10 7.79 1.93
CA LEU A 166 -12.33 6.70 2.89
C LEU A 166 -13.44 7.05 3.89
N ALA A 167 -13.42 8.26 4.46
CA ALA A 167 -14.45 8.71 5.38
C ALA A 167 -15.84 8.74 4.73
N ILE A 168 -15.94 9.24 3.49
CA ILE A 168 -17.20 9.28 2.73
C ILE A 168 -17.72 7.85 2.47
N VAL A 169 -16.86 6.93 2.05
CA VAL A 169 -17.25 5.52 1.83
C VAL A 169 -17.76 4.89 3.12
N VAL A 170 -17.07 5.08 4.24
CA VAL A 170 -17.50 4.56 5.55
C VAL A 170 -18.85 5.15 5.96
N LEU A 171 -19.03 6.46 5.82
CA LEU A 171 -20.30 7.12 6.10
C LEU A 171 -21.43 6.59 5.21
N ALA A 172 -21.18 6.41 3.91
CA ALA A 172 -22.16 5.85 2.98
C ALA A 172 -22.55 4.41 3.35
N LEU A 173 -21.59 3.57 3.74
CA LEU A 173 -21.85 2.20 4.19
C LEU A 173 -22.68 2.16 5.48
N LEU A 174 -22.36 3.02 6.45
CA LEU A 174 -23.12 3.13 7.70
C LEU A 174 -24.53 3.65 7.45
N PHE A 175 -24.66 4.68 6.60
CA PHE A 175 -25.95 5.22 6.19
C PHE A 175 -26.81 4.16 5.49
N TYR A 176 -26.24 3.43 4.52
CA TYR A 176 -26.93 2.33 3.84
C TYR A 176 -27.38 1.26 4.82
N ARG A 177 -26.50 0.83 5.74
CA ARG A 177 -26.84 -0.20 6.74
C ARG A 177 -27.97 0.26 7.67
N GLY A 178 -27.93 1.51 8.12
CA GLY A 178 -28.95 2.08 9.02
C GLY A 178 -30.30 2.32 8.33
N ASN A 179 -30.30 2.63 7.03
CA ASN A 179 -31.50 3.01 6.28
C ASN A 179 -31.90 1.98 5.22
N LYS A 180 -31.36 0.77 5.28
CA LYS A 180 -31.54 -0.29 4.28
C LYS A 180 -33.03 -0.54 3.97
N TRP A 181 -33.86 -0.62 5.01
CA TRP A 181 -35.30 -0.88 4.86
C TRP A 181 -36.04 0.24 4.13
N TRP A 182 -35.65 1.51 4.36
CA TRP A 182 -36.23 2.65 3.67
C TRP A 182 -35.78 2.72 2.20
N LEU A 183 -34.49 2.43 1.93
CA LEU A 183 -33.93 2.46 0.58
C LEU A 183 -34.44 1.32 -0.32
N MET A 184 -34.70 0.13 0.23
CA MET A 184 -35.23 -1.00 -0.55
C MET A 184 -36.66 -0.76 -1.06
N ASN A 185 -37.39 0.17 -0.46
CA ASN A 185 -38.75 0.52 -0.87
C ASN A 185 -38.79 1.68 -1.87
N MET A 186 -37.64 2.22 -2.28
CA MET A 186 -37.57 3.25 -3.30
C MET A 186 -37.65 2.63 -4.70
N ASN A 187 -38.60 3.10 -5.51
CA ASN A 187 -38.71 2.67 -6.89
C ASN A 187 -37.68 3.46 -7.73
N THR A 188 -36.56 2.83 -8.10
CA THR A 188 -35.45 3.46 -8.82
C THR A 188 -35.42 3.11 -10.30
N SER A 189 -36.56 2.76 -10.89
CA SER A 189 -36.67 2.51 -12.33
C SER A 189 -36.47 3.82 -13.09
N VAL A 190 -35.24 4.04 -13.56
CA VAL A 190 -34.92 5.06 -14.55
C VAL A 190 -35.12 4.40 -15.92
N ASP A 191 -36.30 4.59 -16.50
CA ASP A 191 -36.58 4.14 -17.87
C ASP A 191 -35.69 4.95 -18.84
N ASP A 192 -35.00 4.23 -19.74
CA ASP A 192 -34.03 4.73 -20.72
C ASP A 192 -33.08 5.84 -20.22
N PRO A 193 -32.04 5.49 -19.45
CA PRO A 193 -31.09 6.47 -18.95
C PRO A 193 -30.40 7.19 -20.11
N SER A 194 -30.53 8.52 -20.14
CA SER A 194 -29.84 9.34 -21.13
C SER A 194 -28.31 9.12 -21.10
N PHE A 195 -27.63 9.45 -22.19
CA PHE A 195 -26.15 9.40 -22.27
C PHE A 195 -25.46 10.09 -21.07
N LEU A 196 -26.02 11.20 -20.57
CA LEU A 196 -25.50 11.90 -19.39
C LEU A 196 -25.54 11.04 -18.12
N VAL A 197 -26.59 10.24 -17.93
CA VAL A 197 -26.72 9.33 -16.79
C VAL A 197 -25.63 8.26 -16.86
N TYR A 198 -25.42 7.65 -18.04
CA TYR A 198 -24.32 6.70 -18.24
C TYR A 198 -22.94 7.32 -18.01
N ALA A 199 -22.72 8.56 -18.47
CA ALA A 199 -21.46 9.27 -18.24
C ALA A 199 -21.21 9.50 -16.74
N ILE A 200 -22.23 9.91 -15.98
CA ILE A 200 -22.14 10.12 -14.52
C ILE A 200 -21.80 8.80 -13.82
N TRP A 201 -22.49 7.71 -14.14
CA TRP A 201 -22.20 6.39 -13.57
C TRP A 201 -20.81 5.87 -13.94
N GLY A 202 -20.38 6.08 -15.18
CA GLY A 202 -19.04 5.71 -15.64
C GLY A 202 -17.94 6.47 -14.91
N VAL A 203 -18.08 7.79 -14.76
CA VAL A 203 -17.15 8.61 -13.97
C VAL A 203 -17.16 8.20 -12.50
N GLY A 204 -18.34 7.96 -11.92
CA GLY A 204 -18.49 7.46 -10.55
C GLY A 204 -17.77 6.14 -10.33
N LEU A 205 -17.92 5.18 -11.26
CA LEU A 205 -17.23 3.90 -11.22
C LEU A 205 -15.71 4.09 -11.28
N LEU A 206 -15.20 4.95 -12.17
CA LEU A 206 -13.77 5.23 -12.27
C LEU A 206 -13.21 5.85 -10.98
N VAL A 207 -13.95 6.80 -10.37
CA VAL A 207 -13.55 7.42 -9.09
C VAL A 207 -13.51 6.38 -7.98
N LEU A 208 -14.49 5.49 -7.89
CA LEU A 208 -14.50 4.40 -6.91
C LEU A 208 -13.32 3.46 -7.16
N LEU A 209 -13.14 3.01 -8.39
CA LEU A 209 -12.11 2.05 -8.78
C LEU A 209 -10.71 2.59 -8.43
N PHE A 210 -10.35 3.79 -8.91
CA PHE A 210 -9.06 4.39 -8.58
C PHE A 210 -8.94 4.84 -7.11
N GLY A 211 -10.04 5.29 -6.51
CA GLY A 211 -10.09 5.65 -5.09
C GLY A 211 -9.71 4.46 -4.21
N PHE A 212 -10.41 3.33 -4.36
CA PHE A 212 -10.12 2.09 -3.63
C PHE A 212 -8.74 1.52 -3.95
N THR A 213 -8.32 1.55 -5.21
CA THR A 213 -6.99 1.11 -5.64
C THR A 213 -5.87 1.80 -4.88
N LEU A 214 -6.03 3.11 -4.61
CA LEU A 214 -5.01 3.93 -3.98
C LEU A 214 -5.09 3.94 -2.45
N LEU A 215 -6.16 3.41 -1.83
CA LEU A 215 -6.29 3.36 -0.38
C LEU A 215 -5.13 2.62 0.33
N PRO A 216 -4.64 1.47 -0.15
CA PRO A 216 -3.52 0.78 0.49
C PRO A 216 -2.27 1.66 0.58
N THR A 217 -2.10 2.64 -0.32
CA THR A 217 -0.99 3.58 -0.22
C THR A 217 -0.98 4.37 1.09
N LEU A 218 -2.12 4.54 1.78
CA LEU A 218 -2.19 5.18 3.10
C LEU A 218 -1.47 4.36 4.18
N ILE A 219 -1.45 3.03 4.05
CA ILE A 219 -0.72 2.13 4.95
C ILE A 219 0.78 2.38 4.84
N PHE A 220 1.28 2.73 3.66
CA PHE A 220 2.70 2.99 3.44
C PHE A 220 3.17 4.23 4.22
N LEU A 221 4.20 4.04 5.04
CA LEU A 221 4.84 5.07 5.86
C LEU A 221 6.22 5.44 5.27
N PRO A 222 6.37 6.61 4.63
CA PRO A 222 7.64 7.03 4.03
C PRO A 222 8.79 7.11 5.03
N SER A 223 8.52 7.51 6.27
CA SER A 223 9.51 7.59 7.34
C SER A 223 10.10 6.23 7.66
N GLN A 224 9.24 5.23 7.88
CA GLN A 224 9.65 3.86 8.15
C GLN A 224 10.40 3.25 6.96
N TYR A 225 9.94 3.49 5.72
CA TYR A 225 10.63 3.00 4.53
C TYR A 225 12.04 3.59 4.38
N VAL A 226 12.17 4.91 4.50
CA VAL A 226 13.47 5.59 4.37
C VAL A 226 14.40 5.14 5.48
N LYS A 227 13.90 5.08 6.72
CA LYS A 227 14.67 4.56 7.86
C LYS A 227 15.14 3.12 7.63
N ALA A 228 14.23 2.23 7.24
CA ALA A 228 14.57 0.84 6.90
C ALA A 228 15.66 0.74 5.82
N ARG A 229 15.61 1.60 4.80
CA ARG A 229 16.63 1.67 3.76
C ARG A 229 17.98 2.16 4.30
N LEU A 230 17.98 3.19 5.14
CA LEU A 230 19.20 3.75 5.73
C LEU A 230 19.83 2.80 6.75
N THR A 231 19.04 2.22 7.66
CA THR A 231 19.52 1.22 8.62
C THR A 231 20.07 -0.02 7.91
N LYS A 232 19.45 -0.45 6.80
CA LYS A 232 20.00 -1.54 5.99
C LYS A 232 21.29 -1.16 5.28
N LYS A 233 21.37 0.08 4.78
CA LYS A 233 22.56 0.58 4.05
C LYS A 233 23.76 0.72 4.98
N TYR A 234 23.54 1.22 6.19
CA TYR A 234 24.57 1.51 7.19
C TYR A 234 24.56 0.50 8.35
N SER A 235 24.22 -0.75 8.05
CA SER A 235 23.94 -1.78 9.05
C SER A 235 25.13 -2.06 9.95
N GLU A 236 26.35 -2.08 9.40
CA GLU A 236 27.57 -2.33 10.16
C GLU A 236 27.98 -1.12 11.00
N GLU A 237 27.79 0.09 10.48
CA GLU A 237 28.06 1.32 11.21
C GLU A 237 27.13 1.46 12.40
N TYR A 238 25.82 1.19 12.23
CA TYR A 238 24.89 1.09 13.35
C TYR A 238 25.27 -0.03 14.33
N ARG A 239 25.64 -1.22 13.85
CA ARG A 239 26.02 -2.33 14.73
C ARG A 239 27.22 -1.98 15.60
N ASN A 240 28.28 -1.43 15.01
CA ASN A 240 29.53 -1.09 15.70
C ASN A 240 29.36 0.07 16.67
N GLU A 241 28.64 1.13 16.27
CA GLU A 241 28.42 2.32 17.10
C GLU A 241 27.70 1.99 18.42
N TYR A 242 26.68 1.13 18.36
CA TYR A 242 25.90 0.73 19.52
C TYR A 242 26.47 -0.52 20.22
N GLY A 243 27.65 -0.99 19.82
CA GLY A 243 28.36 -2.10 20.47
C GLY A 243 27.68 -3.47 20.34
N PHE A 244 26.81 -3.68 19.35
CA PHE A 244 26.12 -4.95 19.15
C PHE A 244 27.02 -5.99 18.46
N THR A 245 26.93 -7.23 18.91
CA THR A 245 27.49 -8.38 18.19
C THR A 245 26.69 -8.66 16.91
N GLU A 246 27.27 -9.42 15.96
CA GLU A 246 26.54 -9.88 14.77
C GLU A 246 25.29 -10.69 15.14
N LYS A 247 25.40 -11.52 16.19
CA LYS A 247 24.28 -12.28 16.75
C LYS A 247 23.16 -11.40 17.27
N GLU A 248 23.50 -10.37 18.04
CA GLU A 248 22.52 -9.42 18.56
C GLU A 248 21.90 -8.57 17.46
N TRP A 249 22.65 -8.19 16.44
CA TRP A 249 22.12 -7.36 15.35
C TRP A 249 21.29 -8.18 14.35
N TYR A 250 21.86 -9.26 13.83
CA TYR A 250 21.25 -10.07 12.77
C TYR A 250 20.38 -11.21 13.28
N GLY A 251 20.67 -11.75 14.48
CA GLY A 251 19.98 -12.91 15.05
C GLY A 251 20.60 -14.25 14.64
N GLU A 252 21.90 -14.27 14.37
CA GLU A 252 22.69 -15.45 13.98
C GLU A 252 23.44 -16.06 15.17
#